data_AF-A0A0D2ZZ33-F1
#
_entry.id   AF-A0A0D2ZZ33-F1
#
_cell.length_a   1.000
_cell.length_b   1.000
_cell.length_c   1.000
_cell.angle_alpha   90.00
_cell.angle_beta   90.00
_cell.angle_gamma   90.00
#
_symmetry.space_group_name_H-M   'P 1'
#
loop_
_entity.id
_entity.type
_entity.pdbx_description
1 polymer ?
#
loop_
_entity_poly.entity_id
_entity_poly.type
_entity_poly.pdbx_seq_one_letter_code
_entity_poly.pdbx_strand_id
1 'polypeptide(L)'
;LVKLTLSGEYCLEVKRVYFPVLKSLSLEFLELDYPDYHRLLDGCPTLEELFVADDDDHSNPLCCGAVVKSESLKRLVVSIDLPDSQEDHNSMLLDTPSLVYLKYTSYVFKEHDAVGLDLLVEARLDLSLWGSTSDYDDDHDDDVDDEKEDDNETDDDDDEPKMPIF
;
A
#
# COMPACT_ATOMS: atom_id res chain seq x y z
N LEU A 1 10.58 -29.17 7.22
CA LEU A 1 10.26 -27.75 6.95
C LEU A 1 11.02 -26.93 8.00
N VAL A 2 11.84 -25.96 7.60
CA VAL A 2 12.53 -25.05 8.53
C VAL A 2 11.68 -23.79 8.63
N LYS A 3 11.18 -23.51 9.83
CA LYS A 3 10.33 -22.35 10.13
C LYS A 3 10.97 -21.50 11.22
N LEU A 4 10.86 -20.19 11.09
CA LEU A 4 11.22 -19.21 12.09
C LEU A 4 10.00 -18.33 12.35
N THR A 5 9.68 -18.13 13.62
CA THR A 5 8.69 -17.14 14.05
C THR A 5 9.43 -16.16 14.94
N LEU A 6 9.30 -14.87 14.63
CA LEU A 6 9.76 -13.77 15.45
C LEU A 6 8.50 -13.06 15.92
N SER A 7 8.36 -12.91 17.24
CA SER A 7 7.16 -12.31 17.80
C SER A 7 7.40 -11.57 19.10
N GLY A 8 6.73 -10.43 19.27
CA GLY A 8 6.61 -9.70 20.53
C GLY A 8 6.99 -8.23 20.43
N GLU A 9 6.49 -7.44 21.37
CA GLU A 9 6.55 -5.96 21.44
C GLU A 9 7.98 -5.42 21.66
N TYR A 10 8.87 -5.58 20.69
CA TYR A 10 10.21 -5.03 20.72
C TYR A 10 10.70 -4.63 19.32
N CYS A 11 11.55 -3.60 19.29
CA CYS A 11 12.24 -3.19 18.07
C CYS A 11 13.29 -4.23 17.69
N LEU A 12 13.17 -4.82 16.51
CA LEU A 12 14.12 -5.81 16.01
C LEU A 12 15.16 -5.14 15.11
N GLU A 13 16.42 -5.11 15.57
CA GLU A 13 17.55 -4.63 14.76
C GLU A 13 18.22 -5.78 13.99
N VAL A 14 18.16 -5.74 12.65
CA VAL A 14 18.69 -6.79 11.76
C VAL A 14 20.03 -6.37 11.16
N LYS A 15 21.12 -6.75 11.83
CA LYS A 15 22.49 -6.47 11.35
C LYS A 15 22.96 -7.39 10.23
N ARG A 16 22.90 -8.71 10.46
CA ARG A 16 23.34 -9.75 9.52
C ARG A 16 22.51 -11.00 9.73
N VAL A 17 21.81 -11.43 8.68
CA VAL A 17 21.01 -12.65 8.69
C VAL A 17 21.42 -13.51 7.50
N TYR A 18 21.55 -14.81 7.74
CA TYR A 18 21.76 -15.77 6.68
C TYR A 18 21.11 -17.10 7.06
N PHE A 19 19.89 -17.31 6.55
CA PHE A 19 19.10 -18.51 6.73
C PHE A 19 18.85 -19.19 5.38
N PRO A 20 19.88 -19.81 4.78
CA PRO A 20 19.82 -20.31 3.40
C PRO A 20 18.81 -21.45 3.19
N VAL A 21 18.37 -22.11 4.27
CA VAL A 21 17.44 -23.25 4.24
C VAL A 21 16.06 -22.91 4.82
N LEU A 22 15.83 -21.66 5.23
CA LEU A 22 14.56 -21.25 5.83
C LEU A 22 13.46 -21.24 4.76
N LYS A 23 12.35 -21.92 5.05
CA LYS A 23 11.22 -22.05 4.13
C LYS A 23 10.02 -21.22 4.51
N SER A 24 9.87 -20.94 5.81
CA SER A 24 8.69 -20.25 6.35
C SER A 24 9.15 -19.25 7.40
N LEU A 25 8.74 -17.99 7.25
CA LEU A 25 9.04 -16.89 8.17
C LEU A 25 7.72 -16.26 8.63
N SER A 26 7.55 -16.14 9.95
CA SER A 26 6.41 -15.44 10.57
C SER A 26 6.94 -14.25 11.35
N LEU A 27 6.42 -13.07 11.07
CA LEU A 27 6.68 -11.81 11.77
C LEU A 27 5.36 -11.36 12.39
N GLU A 28 5.28 -11.40 13.71
CA GLU A 28 4.05 -11.16 14.47
C GLU A 28 4.33 -10.12 15.55
N PHE A 29 3.62 -8.99 15.60
CA PHE A 29 3.76 -8.02 16.70
C PHE A 29 5.18 -7.43 16.85
N LEU A 30 5.91 -7.15 15.76
CA LEU A 30 7.29 -6.66 15.81
C LEU A 30 7.39 -5.24 15.30
N GLU A 31 8.18 -4.40 15.96
CA GLU A 31 8.60 -3.14 15.33
C GLU A 31 9.85 -3.39 14.50
N LEU A 32 9.71 -3.33 13.17
CA LEU A 32 10.77 -3.62 12.22
C LEU A 32 10.79 -2.60 11.08
N ASP A 33 11.90 -1.86 10.96
CA ASP A 33 12.04 -0.87 9.91
C ASP A 33 12.21 -1.51 8.52
N TYR A 34 11.96 -0.74 7.47
CA TYR A 34 12.07 -1.24 6.10
C TYR A 34 13.48 -1.78 5.76
N PRO A 35 14.59 -1.09 6.10
CA PRO A 35 15.95 -1.61 5.88
C PRO A 35 16.20 -2.98 6.51
N ASP A 36 15.78 -3.19 7.75
CA ASP A 36 16.00 -4.43 8.48
C ASP A 36 15.08 -5.55 8.02
N TYR A 37 13.84 -5.22 7.66
CA TYR A 37 12.93 -6.14 6.96
C TYR A 37 13.52 -6.61 5.61
N HIS A 38 14.01 -5.68 4.79
CA HIS A 38 14.64 -6.02 3.51
C HIS A 38 15.86 -6.93 3.69
N ARG A 39 16.74 -6.62 4.67
CA ARG A 39 17.90 -7.45 5.00
C ARG A 39 17.49 -8.84 5.48
N LEU A 40 16.40 -8.95 6.22
CA LEU A 40 15.87 -10.22 6.70
C LEU A 40 15.42 -11.10 5.52
N LEU A 41 14.69 -10.52 4.54
CA LEU A 41 14.28 -11.23 3.33
C LEU A 41 15.48 -11.63 2.45
N ASP A 42 16.43 -10.73 2.21
CA ASP A 42 17.66 -11.02 1.45
C ASP A 42 18.48 -12.15 2.09
N GLY A 43 18.46 -12.24 3.42
CA GLY A 43 19.10 -13.31 4.19
C GLY A 43 18.42 -14.68 4.04
N CYS A 44 17.23 -14.75 3.44
CA CYS A 44 16.41 -15.95 3.31
C CYS A 44 16.15 -16.34 1.84
N PRO A 45 17.17 -16.70 1.06
CA PRO A 45 17.07 -16.89 -0.39
C PRO A 45 16.20 -18.07 -0.86
N THR A 46 15.74 -18.92 0.07
CA THR A 46 14.89 -20.08 -0.26
C THR A 46 13.51 -20.03 0.39
N LEU A 47 13.12 -18.85 0.89
CA LEU A 47 11.86 -18.59 1.59
C LEU A 47 10.67 -18.83 0.65
N GLU A 48 9.75 -19.71 1.05
CA GLU A 48 8.57 -20.05 0.27
C GLU A 48 7.29 -19.45 0.86
N GLU A 49 7.27 -19.21 2.18
CA GLU A 49 6.13 -18.67 2.89
C GLU A 49 6.54 -17.49 3.79
N LEU A 50 5.76 -16.42 3.72
CA LEU A 50 5.91 -15.24 4.57
C LEU A 50 4.56 -14.88 5.18
N PHE A 51 4.55 -14.71 6.50
CA PHE A 51 3.42 -14.25 7.28
C PHE A 51 3.84 -12.97 8.01
N VAL A 52 3.07 -11.90 7.82
CA VAL A 52 3.26 -10.61 8.48
C VAL A 52 1.94 -10.24 9.13
N ALA A 53 1.97 -10.03 10.44
CA ALA A 53 0.82 -9.59 11.21
C ALA A 53 1.24 -8.45 12.13
N ASP A 54 0.51 -7.34 12.06
CA ASP A 54 0.68 -6.21 12.98
C ASP A 54 0.06 -6.47 14.35
N ASP A 55 0.51 -5.69 15.32
CA ASP A 55 -0.17 -5.55 16.60
C ASP A 55 -1.36 -4.60 16.50
N ASP A 56 -2.33 -4.80 17.37
CA ASP A 56 -3.43 -3.87 17.61
C ASP A 56 -2.91 -2.58 18.27
N ASP A 57 -1.68 -2.56 18.80
CA ASP A 57 -1.07 -1.37 19.40
C ASP A 57 -0.46 -0.45 18.33
N HIS A 58 -1.28 0.49 17.86
CA HIS A 58 -1.12 1.45 16.74
C HIS A 58 0.09 2.42 16.83
N SER A 59 1.12 2.07 17.58
CA SER A 59 2.23 2.98 17.93
C SER A 59 3.32 3.09 16.86
N ASN A 60 3.49 2.09 15.99
CA ASN A 60 4.38 2.21 14.83
C ASN A 60 3.98 1.30 13.66
N PRO A 61 3.76 1.83 12.45
CA PRO A 61 3.37 1.02 11.31
C PRO A 61 4.41 0.00 10.90
N LEU A 62 4.01 -1.27 10.77
CA LEU A 62 4.80 -2.23 10.01
C LEU A 62 4.89 -1.77 8.54
N CYS A 63 6.04 -1.22 8.15
CA CYS A 63 6.42 -1.13 6.74
C CYS A 63 6.58 -2.53 6.09
N CYS A 64 6.60 -3.59 6.89
CA CYS A 64 6.99 -4.96 6.57
C CYS A 64 6.02 -5.73 5.66
N GLY A 65 4.89 -5.18 5.29
CA GLY A 65 3.94 -5.82 4.36
C GLY A 65 3.59 -5.00 3.13
N ALA A 66 3.98 -3.72 3.09
CA ALA A 66 3.73 -2.83 1.96
C ALA A 66 4.66 -3.16 0.78
N VAL A 67 5.93 -3.43 1.05
CA VAL A 67 6.94 -3.72 0.03
C VAL A 67 7.49 -5.13 0.24
N VAL A 68 7.23 -6.05 -0.68
CA VAL A 68 7.72 -7.43 -0.62
C VAL A 68 8.44 -7.76 -1.91
N LYS A 69 9.74 -8.10 -1.80
CA LYS A 69 10.56 -8.55 -2.93
C LYS A 69 11.14 -9.93 -2.64
N SER A 70 10.76 -10.93 -3.42
CA SER A 70 11.30 -12.27 -3.26
C SER A 70 11.01 -13.17 -4.45
N GLU A 71 12.09 -13.68 -5.06
CA GLU A 71 12.04 -14.62 -6.17
C GLU A 71 11.51 -16.01 -5.77
N SER A 72 11.71 -16.43 -4.53
CA SER A 72 11.36 -17.79 -4.08
C SER A 72 9.99 -17.89 -3.41
N LEU A 73 9.38 -16.74 -3.08
CA LEU A 73 8.17 -16.69 -2.29
C LEU A 73 6.97 -17.20 -3.08
N LYS A 74 6.26 -18.18 -2.50
CA LYS A 74 5.07 -18.81 -3.10
C LYS A 74 3.80 -18.44 -2.37
N ARG A 75 3.90 -18.10 -1.08
CA ARG A 75 2.76 -17.78 -0.24
C ARG A 75 3.05 -16.54 0.58
N LEU A 76 2.21 -15.53 0.41
CA LEU A 76 2.26 -14.29 1.18
C LEU A 76 0.94 -14.11 1.94
N VAL A 77 1.04 -13.87 3.24
CA VAL A 77 -0.08 -13.50 4.11
C VAL A 77 0.30 -12.25 4.87
N VAL A 78 -0.43 -11.16 4.63
CA VAL A 78 -0.23 -9.87 5.29
C VAL A 78 -1.53 -9.45 5.95
N SER A 79 -1.42 -9.01 7.21
CA SER A 79 -2.53 -8.43 7.99
C SER A 79 -2.01 -7.19 8.70
N ILE A 80 -2.38 -6.02 8.19
CA ILE A 80 -1.99 -4.72 8.72
C ILE A 80 -3.28 -3.99 9.11
N ASP A 81 -3.47 -3.67 10.39
CA ASP A 81 -4.64 -2.94 10.87
C ASP A 81 -4.21 -1.68 11.63
N LEU A 82 -3.95 -0.62 10.87
CA LEU A 82 -3.39 0.64 11.38
C LEU A 82 -4.28 1.83 10.97
N PRO A 83 -5.46 1.97 11.59
CA PRO A 83 -6.44 3.00 11.25
C PRO A 83 -5.95 4.43 11.48
N ASP A 84 -4.93 4.63 12.31
CA ASP A 84 -4.38 5.95 12.67
C ASP A 84 -3.12 6.32 11.86
N SER A 85 -2.72 5.50 10.89
CA SER A 85 -1.43 5.63 10.16
C SER A 85 -1.60 5.87 8.66
N GLN A 86 -2.54 6.73 8.27
CA GLN A 86 -2.80 7.04 6.85
C GLN A 86 -1.59 7.60 6.12
N GLU A 87 -0.76 8.38 6.82
CA GLU A 87 0.44 9.01 6.25
C GLU A 87 1.50 8.00 5.85
N ASP A 88 1.46 6.79 6.41
CA ASP A 88 2.41 5.70 6.14
C ASP A 88 1.95 4.80 4.99
N HIS A 89 0.73 4.97 4.49
CA HIS A 89 0.15 4.19 3.40
C HIS A 89 0.34 4.86 2.02
N ASN A 90 1.58 5.26 1.73
CA ASN A 90 1.90 5.94 0.48
C ASN A 90 1.98 4.98 -0.72
N SER A 91 2.74 3.90 -0.63
CA SER A 91 2.89 2.96 -1.74
C SER A 91 3.06 1.52 -1.28
N MET A 92 2.45 0.62 -2.04
CA MET A 92 2.61 -0.82 -1.93
C MET A 92 3.36 -1.33 -3.17
N LEU A 93 4.31 -2.24 -2.98
CA LEU A 93 5.03 -2.93 -4.06
C LEU A 93 5.15 -4.43 -3.78
N LEU A 94 4.62 -5.26 -4.68
CA LEU A 94 4.81 -6.70 -4.68
C LEU A 94 5.66 -7.11 -5.89
N ASP A 95 6.91 -7.50 -5.65
CA ASP A 95 7.84 -8.04 -6.65
C ASP A 95 8.15 -9.50 -6.30
N THR A 96 7.21 -10.37 -6.66
CA THR A 96 7.21 -11.77 -6.20
C THR A 96 6.84 -12.71 -7.35
N PRO A 97 7.76 -12.97 -8.29
CA PRO A 97 7.46 -13.69 -9.54
C PRO A 97 7.00 -15.14 -9.34
N SER A 98 7.33 -15.75 -8.20
CA SER A 98 6.94 -17.11 -7.85
C SER A 98 5.66 -17.21 -7.00
N LEU A 99 4.96 -16.09 -6.76
CA LEU A 99 3.83 -16.06 -5.85
C LEU A 99 2.66 -16.85 -6.41
N VAL A 100 2.14 -17.79 -5.62
CA VAL A 100 1.01 -18.66 -5.98
C VAL A 100 -0.24 -18.32 -5.17
N TYR A 101 -0.06 -17.85 -3.93
CA TYR A 101 -1.14 -17.49 -3.02
C TYR A 101 -0.85 -16.14 -2.33
N LEU A 102 -1.83 -15.25 -2.38
CA LEU A 102 -1.84 -13.97 -1.68
C LEU A 102 -3.06 -13.88 -0.76
N LYS A 103 -2.84 -13.59 0.52
CA LYS A 103 -3.86 -13.02 1.40
C LYS A 103 -3.35 -11.68 1.91
N TYR A 104 -4.10 -10.62 1.67
CA TYR A 104 -3.70 -9.26 2.01
C TYR A 104 -4.87 -8.54 2.67
N THR A 105 -4.69 -8.15 3.93
CA THR A 105 -5.63 -7.36 4.71
C THR A 105 -4.95 -6.06 5.12
N SER A 106 -5.48 -4.91 4.70
CA SER A 106 -4.93 -3.59 5.02
C SER A 106 -5.92 -2.46 4.76
N TYR A 107 -5.53 -1.22 5.08
CA TYR A 107 -6.13 -0.05 4.44
C TYR A 107 -5.55 0.16 3.03
N VAL A 108 -6.31 0.80 2.15
CA VAL A 108 -5.89 1.10 0.77
C VAL A 108 -4.70 2.04 0.75
N PHE A 109 -3.65 1.69 0.00
CA PHE A 109 -2.48 2.56 -0.23
C PHE A 109 -2.78 3.61 -1.30
N LYS A 110 -2.06 4.75 -1.32
CA LYS A 110 -2.23 5.74 -2.40
C LYS A 110 -1.79 5.16 -3.76
N GLU A 111 -0.70 4.39 -3.76
CA GLU A 111 -0.17 3.72 -4.95
C GLU A 111 -0.03 2.21 -4.74
N HIS A 112 -0.32 1.44 -5.79
CA HIS A 112 -0.18 -0.02 -5.79
C HIS A 112 0.61 -0.46 -7.01
N ASP A 113 1.72 -1.15 -6.77
CA ASP A 113 2.54 -1.77 -7.80
C ASP A 113 2.67 -3.26 -7.51
N ALA A 114 2.44 -4.09 -8.52
CA ALA A 114 2.51 -5.53 -8.41
C ALA A 114 3.08 -6.11 -9.71
N VAL A 115 4.26 -6.70 -9.60
CA VAL A 115 5.07 -7.17 -10.72
C VAL A 115 5.28 -8.68 -10.59
N GLY A 116 5.19 -9.39 -11.72
CA GLY A 116 5.50 -10.82 -11.79
C GLY A 116 4.42 -11.76 -11.23
N LEU A 117 3.16 -11.32 -11.10
CA LEU A 117 2.09 -12.17 -10.56
C LEU A 117 1.57 -13.26 -11.53
N ASP A 118 2.35 -13.64 -12.54
CA ASP A 118 1.95 -14.61 -13.59
C ASP A 118 1.62 -16.01 -13.04
N LEU A 119 2.18 -16.36 -11.89
CA LEU A 119 1.96 -17.66 -11.22
C LEU A 119 0.89 -17.61 -10.12
N LEU A 120 0.29 -16.45 -9.87
CA LEU A 120 -0.69 -16.27 -8.81
C LEU A 120 -1.98 -17.01 -9.15
N VAL A 121 -2.31 -18.01 -8.33
CA VAL A 121 -3.51 -18.83 -8.51
C VAL A 121 -4.67 -18.30 -7.68
N GLU A 122 -4.39 -17.79 -6.48
CA GLU A 122 -5.41 -17.30 -5.56
C GLU A 122 -4.98 -16.02 -4.87
N ALA A 123 -5.86 -15.02 -4.89
CA ALA A 123 -5.72 -13.77 -4.16
C ALA A 123 -6.96 -13.54 -3.29
N ARG A 124 -6.75 -13.21 -2.02
CA ARG A 124 -7.78 -12.79 -1.07
C ARG A 124 -7.41 -11.42 -0.53
N LEU A 125 -8.14 -10.41 -0.96
CA LEU A 125 -7.91 -9.02 -0.56
C LEU A 125 -9.06 -8.59 0.35
N ASP A 126 -8.71 -7.99 1.48
CA ASP A 126 -9.63 -7.39 2.44
C ASP A 126 -9.13 -5.98 2.73
N LEU A 127 -9.62 -5.01 1.96
CA LEU A 127 -9.09 -3.65 1.93
C LEU A 127 -10.10 -2.66 2.49
N SER A 128 -9.68 -1.90 3.50
CA SER A 128 -10.46 -0.84 4.13
C SER A 128 -10.17 0.53 3.50
N LEU A 129 -11.21 1.35 3.33
CA LEU A 129 -11.06 2.75 2.93
C LEU A 129 -10.80 3.63 4.15
N TRP A 130 -10.02 4.69 3.97
CA TRP A 130 -9.75 5.69 5.01
C TRP A 130 -10.96 6.60 5.33
N GLY A 131 -11.90 6.75 4.39
CA GLY A 131 -13.07 7.61 4.52
C GLY A 131 -14.33 7.01 3.88
N SER A 132 -15.50 7.54 4.25
CA SER A 132 -16.79 7.18 3.66
C SER A 132 -16.97 7.79 2.27
N THR A 133 -17.48 7.01 1.31
CA THR A 133 -17.63 7.39 -0.11
C THR A 133 -18.80 8.35 -0.39
N SER A 134 -19.26 9.14 0.58
CA SER A 134 -20.50 9.94 0.47
C SER A 134 -20.42 11.13 -0.47
N ASP A 135 -19.24 11.40 -1.06
CA ASP A 135 -18.97 12.67 -1.75
C ASP A 135 -19.00 12.53 -3.29
N TYR A 136 -19.38 11.36 -3.81
CA TYR A 136 -19.43 11.10 -5.26
C TYR A 136 -20.87 10.94 -5.81
N ASP A 137 -21.90 11.15 -4.99
CA ASP A 137 -23.32 11.02 -5.39
C ASP A 137 -24.01 12.38 -5.64
N ASP A 138 -23.27 13.47 -5.82
CA ASP A 138 -23.82 14.81 -6.12
C ASP A 138 -23.58 15.22 -7.59
N ASP A 139 -23.94 14.34 -8.51
CA ASP A 139 -24.29 14.74 -9.88
C ASP A 139 -25.82 15.00 -9.89
N HIS A 140 -26.26 16.10 -9.27
CA HIS A 140 -27.59 16.65 -9.51
C HIS A 140 -27.54 17.62 -10.69
N ASP A 141 -27.94 17.08 -11.83
CA ASP A 141 -28.86 17.62 -12.84
C ASP A 141 -28.73 19.09 -13.29
N ASP A 142 -28.61 19.20 -14.61
CA ASP A 142 -28.76 20.38 -15.45
C ASP A 142 -29.96 21.27 -15.07
N ASP A 143 -29.69 22.45 -14.51
CA ASP A 143 -30.59 23.61 -14.62
C ASP A 143 -29.96 24.63 -15.58
N VAL A 144 -30.18 24.40 -16.87
CA VAL A 144 -30.07 25.42 -17.91
C VAL A 144 -31.27 26.35 -17.74
N ASP A 145 -31.12 27.39 -16.91
CA ASP A 145 -32.08 28.48 -16.87
C ASP A 145 -31.85 29.40 -18.07
N ASP A 146 -32.69 29.18 -19.07
CA ASP A 146 -32.91 29.98 -20.26
C ASP A 146 -33.84 31.15 -19.88
N GLU A 147 -33.29 32.31 -19.49
CA GLU A 147 -34.03 33.57 -19.52
C GLU A 147 -33.29 34.67 -20.29
N LYS A 148 -34.08 35.33 -21.15
CA LYS A 148 -33.69 36.17 -22.28
C LYS A 148 -33.42 37.63 -21.91
N GLU A 149 -32.50 38.21 -22.68
CA GLU A 149 -32.41 39.58 -23.22
C GLU A 149 -33.01 40.75 -22.42
N ASP A 150 -32.18 41.75 -22.10
CA ASP A 150 -32.45 43.11 -22.56
C ASP A 150 -31.20 44.01 -22.49
N ASP A 151 -31.10 44.82 -23.53
CA ASP A 151 -29.99 45.66 -23.95
C ASP A 151 -29.57 46.72 -22.92
N ASN A 152 -28.27 46.97 -22.81
CA ASN A 152 -27.75 48.34 -22.70
C ASN A 152 -26.30 48.40 -23.20
N GLU A 153 -26.16 49.00 -24.37
CA GLU A 153 -24.91 49.53 -24.90
C GLU A 153 -24.26 50.48 -23.89
N THR A 154 -22.97 50.28 -23.60
CA THR A 154 -22.06 51.41 -23.44
C THR A 154 -20.65 50.96 -23.79
N ASP A 155 -20.17 51.47 -24.91
CA ASP A 155 -18.78 51.45 -25.33
C ASP A 155 -17.89 52.06 -24.24
N ASP A 156 -16.72 51.46 -23.99
CA ASP A 156 -15.48 52.21 -23.85
C ASP A 156 -14.29 51.24 -24.00
N ASP A 157 -13.48 51.55 -25.00
CA ASP A 157 -12.21 50.93 -25.35
C ASP A 157 -11.19 50.99 -24.19
N ASP A 158 -10.50 49.89 -23.91
CA ASP A 158 -9.04 49.96 -23.80
C ASP A 158 -8.38 48.58 -23.98
N ASP A 159 -7.51 48.54 -24.98
CA ASP A 159 -6.53 47.49 -25.29
C ASP A 159 -5.58 47.27 -24.11
N GLU A 160 -5.31 46.02 -23.72
CA GLU A 160 -3.92 45.52 -23.61
C GLU A 160 -3.83 43.98 -23.45
N PRO A 161 -2.74 43.35 -23.94
CA PRO A 161 -2.71 41.93 -24.28
C PRO A 161 -2.27 41.00 -23.14
N LYS A 162 -2.88 39.81 -23.12
CA LYS A 162 -2.44 38.63 -22.34
C LYS A 162 -1.12 38.05 -22.87
N MET A 163 -0.14 37.78 -21.99
CA MET A 163 0.92 36.76 -22.14
C MET A 163 1.44 36.31 -20.75
N PRO A 164 2.27 35.25 -20.64
CA PRO A 164 1.89 33.85 -20.59
C PRO A 164 2.29 33.17 -19.27
N ILE A 165 1.81 31.94 -19.13
CA ILE A 165 2.14 30.98 -18.07
C ILE A 165 3.62 30.58 -18.19
N PHE A 166 4.33 30.57 -17.06
CA PHE A 166 5.47 29.69 -16.82
C PHE A 166 5.23 28.95 -15.50
#